data_AF-A0A0A9WR81-F1
#
_entry.id   AF-A0A0A9WR81-F1
#
_cell.length_a   1.000
_cell.length_b   1.000
_cell.length_c   1.000
_cell.angle_alpha   90.00
_cell.angle_beta   90.00
_cell.angle_gamma   90.00
#
_symmetry.space_group_name_H-M   'P 1'
#
loop_
_entity.id
_entity.type
_entity.pdbx_description
1 polymer ?
#
loop_
_entity_poly.entity_id
_entity_poly.type
_entity_poly.pdbx_seq_one_letter_code
_entity_poly.pdbx_strand_id
1 'polypeptide(L)'
;MVHEMSKPLARYADDDDLERALKAQEREGDPMLDYIKRHQKESVSIDLTVGGVRKKYMGSYLPNRFNVAPGHRWDGVDRSNGYEQKWFEAKNAKKATAEEAWKWSSSDM
;
A
#
# COMPACT_ATOMS: atom_id res chain seq x y z
N MET A 1 -13.59 -17.31 0.84
CA MET A 1 -15.01 -17.21 1.28
C MET A 1 -15.27 -17.99 2.58
N VAL A 2 -14.60 -19.13 2.81
CA VAL A 2 -14.74 -19.94 4.05
C VAL A 2 -14.26 -19.22 5.32
N HIS A 3 -13.21 -18.41 5.23
CA HIS A 3 -12.58 -17.75 6.39
C HIS A 3 -13.42 -16.65 7.06
N GLU A 4 -14.40 -16.08 6.35
CA GLU A 4 -15.24 -15.00 6.89
C GLU A 4 -16.50 -15.54 7.59
N MET A 5 -16.97 -16.73 7.22
CA MET A 5 -18.14 -17.36 7.83
C MET A 5 -17.88 -17.86 9.26
N SER A 6 -16.61 -18.16 9.59
CA SER A 6 -16.20 -18.64 10.91
C SER A 6 -15.84 -17.52 11.89
N LYS A 7 -15.81 -16.26 11.44
CA LYS A 7 -15.40 -15.12 12.28
C LYS A 7 -16.59 -14.54 13.04
N PRO A 8 -16.38 -14.04 14.27
CA PRO A 8 -17.42 -13.30 15.00
C PRO A 8 -17.71 -11.94 14.34
N LEU A 9 -18.89 -11.38 14.63
CA LEU A 9 -19.34 -10.10 14.06
C LEU A 9 -18.40 -8.93 14.38
N ALA A 10 -17.85 -8.90 15.61
CA ALA A 10 -16.94 -7.86 16.08
C ALA A 10 -15.55 -8.44 16.34
N ARG A 11 -14.51 -7.66 16.03
CA ARG A 11 -13.13 -7.97 16.36
C ARG A 11 -12.80 -7.48 17.77
N TYR A 12 -12.02 -8.26 18.52
CA TYR A 12 -11.56 -7.92 19.86
C TYR A 12 -10.04 -7.79 19.90
N ALA A 13 -9.50 -7.35 21.04
CA ALA A 13 -8.06 -7.19 21.23
C ALA A 13 -7.29 -8.52 21.06
N ASP A 14 -7.92 -9.64 21.43
CA ASP A 14 -7.33 -10.99 21.41
C ASP A 14 -7.52 -11.73 20.06
N ASP A 15 -7.81 -10.99 18.97
CA ASP A 15 -8.00 -11.58 17.64
C ASP A 15 -6.65 -12.01 17.04
N ASP A 16 -6.45 -13.32 16.87
CA ASP A 16 -5.24 -13.92 16.29
C ASP A 16 -4.87 -13.37 14.91
N ASP A 17 -5.87 -13.08 14.05
CA ASP A 17 -5.61 -12.53 12.71
C ASP A 17 -5.12 -11.08 12.81
N LEU A 18 -5.61 -10.32 13.80
CA LEU A 18 -5.14 -8.96 14.08
C LEU A 18 -3.71 -8.99 14.63
N GLU A 19 -3.45 -9.86 15.60
CA GLU A 19 -2.14 -10.00 16.20
C GLU A 19 -1.09 -10.41 15.15
N ARG A 20 -1.43 -11.37 14.26
CA ARG A 20 -0.57 -11.78 13.15
C ARG A 20 -0.29 -10.62 12.18
N ALA A 21 -1.29 -9.83 11.83
CA ALA A 21 -1.12 -8.67 10.95
C ALA A 21 -0.21 -7.59 11.59
N LEU A 22 -0.39 -7.32 12.89
CA LEU A 22 0.43 -6.35 13.63
C LEU A 22 1.88 -6.82 13.80
N LYS A 23 2.11 -8.11 14.02
CA LYS A 23 3.46 -8.71 14.06
C LYS A 23 4.16 -8.63 12.70
N ALA A 24 3.41 -8.72 11.60
CA ALA A 24 3.95 -8.64 10.25
C ALA A 24 4.25 -7.20 9.79
N GLN A 25 3.76 -6.18 10.50
CA GLN A 25 3.98 -4.79 10.14
C GLN A 25 5.44 -4.41 10.31
N GLU A 26 6.08 -4.00 9.22
CA GLU A 26 7.42 -3.41 9.27
C GLU A 26 7.37 -2.04 9.93
N ARG A 27 8.29 -1.79 10.87
CA ARG A 27 8.44 -0.52 11.58
C ARG A 27 9.80 0.06 11.28
N GLU A 28 9.83 1.34 10.90
CA GLU A 28 11.10 2.04 10.72
C GLU A 28 11.85 2.17 12.04
N GLY A 29 13.17 1.95 12.01
CA GLY A 29 14.03 2.04 13.20
C GLY A 29 14.11 0.77 14.06
N ASP A 30 13.48 -0.34 13.66
CA ASP A 30 13.65 -1.63 14.34
C ASP A 30 15.05 -2.24 14.05
N PRO A 31 15.90 -2.46 15.07
CA PRO A 31 17.23 -3.05 14.87
C PRO A 31 17.21 -4.49 14.34
N MET A 32 16.13 -5.23 14.51
CA MET A 32 16.00 -6.63 14.06
C MET A 32 15.39 -6.78 12.67
N LEU A 33 14.91 -5.69 12.05
CA LEU A 33 14.20 -5.72 10.78
C LEU A 33 15.04 -6.32 9.64
N ASP A 34 16.34 -6.04 9.60
CA ASP A 34 17.26 -6.61 8.61
C ASP A 34 17.39 -8.13 8.74
N TYR A 35 17.44 -8.65 9.97
CA TYR A 35 17.50 -10.08 10.24
C TYR A 35 16.20 -10.76 9.79
N ILE A 36 15.05 -10.18 10.15
CA ILE A 36 13.73 -10.70 9.78
C ILE A 36 13.57 -10.74 8.25
N LYS A 37 13.95 -9.67 7.54
CA LYS A 37 13.89 -9.61 6.07
C LYS A 37 14.75 -10.68 5.38
N ARG A 38 15.91 -11.00 5.93
CA ARG A 38 16.79 -12.06 5.38
C ARG A 38 16.12 -13.43 5.48
N HIS A 39 15.59 -13.76 6.66
CA HIS A 39 14.89 -15.03 6.88
C HIS A 39 13.63 -15.17 6.02
N GLN A 40 12.83 -14.10 5.86
CA GLN A 40 11.65 -14.14 5.00
C GLN A 40 12.00 -14.32 3.52
N LYS A 41 13.10 -13.71 3.03
CA LYS A 41 13.55 -13.89 1.65
C LYS A 41 13.96 -15.34 1.38
N GLU A 42 14.63 -15.98 2.33
CA GLU A 42 15.03 -17.38 2.23
C GLU A 42 13.81 -18.30 2.11
N SER A 43 12.78 -18.12 2.94
CA SER A 43 11.55 -18.91 2.85
C SER A 43 10.77 -18.67 1.54
N VAL A 44 10.64 -17.43 1.09
CA VAL A 44 9.90 -17.09 -0.15
C VAL A 44 10.60 -17.60 -1.41
N SER A 45 11.94 -17.66 -1.41
CA SER A 45 12.72 -18.17 -2.55
C SER A 45 12.40 -19.63 -2.88
N ILE A 46 12.02 -20.42 -1.88
CA ILE A 46 11.65 -21.83 -2.02
C ILE A 46 10.28 -21.96 -2.68
N ASP A 47 9.29 -21.17 -2.25
CA ASP A 47 7.91 -21.24 -2.76
C ASP A 47 7.77 -20.78 -4.23
N LEU A 48 8.63 -19.86 -4.68
CA LEU A 48 8.68 -19.39 -6.08
C LEU A 48 9.02 -20.50 -7.10
N THR A 49 9.56 -21.63 -6.65
CA THR A 49 9.90 -22.77 -7.53
C THR A 49 8.70 -23.66 -7.85
N VAL A 50 7.60 -23.58 -7.08
CA VAL A 50 6.50 -24.58 -7.10
C VAL A 50 5.28 -24.11 -7.90
N GLY A 51 5.12 -22.82 -8.18
CA GLY A 51 3.97 -22.32 -8.95
C GLY A 51 4.23 -20.92 -9.49
N GLY A 52 4.41 -20.81 -10.81
CA GLY A 52 4.88 -19.61 -11.49
C GLY A 52 4.20 -18.31 -11.04
N VAL A 53 4.90 -17.52 -10.24
CA VAL A 53 4.47 -16.19 -9.83
C VAL A 53 4.48 -15.27 -11.05
N ARG A 54 3.35 -14.57 -11.28
CA ARG A 54 3.27 -13.56 -12.35
C ARG A 54 4.37 -12.51 -12.11
N LYS A 55 5.26 -12.37 -13.09
CA LYS A 55 6.33 -11.35 -13.03
C LYS A 55 5.69 -9.98 -12.81
N LYS A 56 6.27 -9.19 -11.91
CA LYS A 56 5.92 -7.79 -11.68
C LYS A 56 6.85 -6.90 -12.51
N TYR A 57 6.41 -5.69 -12.82
CA TYR A 57 7.28 -4.68 -13.39
C TYR A 57 8.33 -4.25 -12.36
N MET A 58 9.59 -4.12 -12.80
CA MET A 58 10.74 -3.85 -11.92
C MET A 58 11.19 -2.38 -11.93
N GLY A 59 10.63 -1.55 -12.82
CA GLY A 59 10.99 -0.13 -12.92
C GLY A 59 10.12 0.79 -12.09
N SER A 60 10.50 2.07 -12.05
CA SER A 60 9.63 3.14 -11.52
C SER A 60 8.45 3.40 -12.47
N TYR A 61 7.29 3.71 -11.91
CA TYR A 61 6.07 4.03 -12.65
C TYR A 61 5.26 5.11 -11.94
N LEU A 62 4.47 5.86 -12.70
CA LEU A 62 3.61 6.91 -12.14
C LEU A 62 2.44 6.29 -11.37
N PRO A 63 2.04 6.87 -10.23
CA PRO A 63 0.87 6.41 -9.50
C PRO A 63 -0.40 6.68 -10.32
N ASN A 64 -1.38 5.78 -10.19
CA ASN A 64 -2.73 5.98 -10.70
C ASN A 64 -3.73 5.91 -9.55
N ARG A 65 -4.95 6.39 -9.80
CA ARG A 65 -6.05 6.37 -8.84
C ARG A 65 -6.36 5.01 -8.21
N PHE A 66 -6.00 3.91 -8.88
CA PHE A 66 -6.36 2.56 -8.49
C PHE A 66 -5.19 1.77 -7.87
N ASN A 67 -4.01 2.39 -7.69
CA ASN A 67 -2.78 1.74 -7.25
C ASN A 67 -2.42 0.46 -8.04
N VAL A 68 -2.80 0.41 -9.32
CA VAL A 68 -2.51 -0.74 -10.19
C VAL A 68 -1.10 -0.59 -10.75
N ALA A 69 -0.24 -1.57 -10.46
CA ALA A 69 1.10 -1.63 -11.04
C ALA A 69 1.04 -1.98 -12.54
N PRO A 70 1.93 -1.42 -13.36
CA PRO A 70 2.03 -1.78 -14.76
C PRO A 70 2.43 -3.26 -14.92
N GLY A 71 2.05 -3.83 -16.06
CA GLY A 71 2.46 -5.19 -16.40
C GLY A 71 3.97 -5.32 -16.58
N HIS A 72 4.52 -6.51 -16.35
CA HIS A 72 5.97 -6.74 -16.42
C HIS A 72 6.62 -6.50 -17.80
N ARG A 73 5.80 -6.33 -18.86
CA ARG A 73 6.24 -6.08 -20.24
C ARG A 73 6.13 -4.61 -20.63
N TRP A 74 5.66 -3.76 -19.73
CA TRP A 74 5.60 -2.33 -19.99
C TRP A 74 7.02 -1.79 -20.17
N ASP A 75 7.19 -0.86 -21.11
CA ASP A 75 8.50 -0.35 -21.53
C ASP A 75 9.00 0.82 -20.69
N GLY A 76 8.19 1.27 -19.72
CA GLY A 76 8.53 2.38 -18.82
C GLY A 76 8.26 3.77 -19.40
N VAL A 77 7.79 3.88 -20.64
CA VAL A 77 7.52 5.16 -21.28
C VAL A 77 6.07 5.56 -21.03
N ASP A 78 5.88 6.72 -20.40
CA ASP A 78 4.55 7.29 -20.22
C ASP A 78 3.99 7.79 -21.56
N ARG A 79 2.79 7.29 -21.90
CA ARG A 79 2.03 7.67 -23.10
C ARG A 79 0.66 8.24 -22.73
N SER A 80 0.53 8.78 -21.54
CA SER A 80 -0.71 9.36 -21.04
C SER A 80 -0.97 10.76 -21.63
N ASN A 81 -2.19 11.25 -21.44
CA ASN A 81 -2.58 12.63 -21.72
C ASN A 81 -2.37 13.58 -20.51
N GLY A 82 -1.70 13.11 -19.46
CA GLY A 82 -1.50 13.84 -18.20
C GLY A 82 -2.74 13.94 -17.29
N TYR A 83 -3.82 13.19 -17.55
CA TYR A 83 -5.04 13.25 -16.74
C TYR A 83 -4.82 12.85 -15.27
N GLU A 84 -4.10 11.76 -15.01
CA GLU A 84 -3.85 11.27 -13.64
C GLU A 84 -3.10 12.33 -12.82
N GLN A 85 -2.09 12.97 -13.39
CA GLN A 85 -1.37 14.07 -12.75
C GLN A 85 -2.31 15.22 -12.39
N LYS A 86 -3.07 15.74 -13.37
CA LYS A 86 -4.03 16.83 -13.16
C LYS A 86 -5.09 16.47 -12.11
N TRP A 87 -5.50 15.20 -12.06
CA TRP A 87 -6.46 14.73 -11.08
C TRP A 87 -5.90 14.79 -9.65
N PHE A 88 -4.66 14.36 -9.44
CA PHE A 88 -3.99 14.46 -8.15
C PHE A 88 -3.79 15.92 -7.72
N GLU A 89 -3.37 16.79 -8.64
CA GLU A 89 -3.24 18.23 -8.41
C GLU A 89 -4.58 18.85 -7.97
N ALA A 90 -5.67 18.57 -8.70
CA ALA A 90 -7.00 19.07 -8.36
C ALA A 90 -7.49 18.57 -6.99
N LYS A 91 -7.23 17.30 -6.66
CA LYS A 91 -7.59 16.74 -5.36
C LYS A 91 -6.81 17.40 -4.22
N ASN A 92 -5.50 17.63 -4.41
CA ASN A 92 -4.66 18.29 -3.43
C ASN A 92 -5.04 19.76 -3.26
N ALA A 93 -5.31 20.48 -4.35
CA ALA A 93 -5.78 21.86 -4.31
C ALA A 93 -7.09 21.99 -3.51
N LYS A 94 -8.06 21.09 -3.74
CA LYS A 94 -9.32 21.06 -2.97
C LYS A 94 -9.09 20.79 -1.47
N LYS A 95 -8.11 19.95 -1.13
CA LYS A 95 -7.76 19.68 0.28
C LYS A 95 -7.11 20.90 0.93
N ALA A 96 -6.18 21.56 0.23
CA ALA A 96 -5.50 22.76 0.71
C ALA A 96 -6.49 23.91 0.98
N THR A 97 -7.41 24.18 0.05
CA THR A 97 -8.41 25.25 0.25
C THR A 97 -9.36 24.96 1.41
N ALA A 98 -9.75 23.69 1.63
CA ALA A 98 -10.57 23.31 2.76
C ALA A 98 -9.83 23.50 4.11
N GLU A 99 -8.54 23.15 4.15
CA GLU A 99 -7.70 23.37 5.34
C GLU A 99 -7.48 24.86 5.63
N GLU A 100 -7.24 25.67 4.59
CA GLU A 100 -7.14 27.13 4.71
C GLU A 100 -8.45 27.74 5.22
N ALA A 101 -9.59 27.36 4.64
CA ALA A 101 -10.90 27.84 5.07
C ALA A 101 -11.19 27.49 6.54
N TRP A 102 -10.83 26.27 6.96
CA TRP A 102 -10.98 25.85 8.35
C TRP A 102 -10.09 26.68 9.29
N LYS A 103 -8.82 26.89 8.95
CA LYS A 103 -7.89 27.74 9.72
C LYS A 103 -8.38 29.18 9.83
N TRP A 104 -8.91 29.73 8.74
CA TRP A 104 -9.52 31.07 8.75
C TRP A 104 -10.73 31.13 9.67
N SER A 105 -11.66 30.18 9.54
CA SER A 105 -12.88 30.16 10.37
C SER A 105 -12.63 29.98 11.86
N SER A 106 -11.54 29.32 12.23
CA SER A 106 -11.19 29.02 13.62
C SER A 106 -10.26 30.06 14.26
N SER A 107 -9.78 31.05 13.50
CA SER A 107 -8.80 32.03 13.98
C SER A 107 -9.37 33.17 14.83
N ASP A 108 -10.70 33.38 14.82
CA ASP A 108 -11.41 34.44 15.57
C ASP A 108 -12.23 33.89 16.76
N MET A 109 -12.00 32.62 17.14
CA MET A 109 -12.45 32.02 18.41
C MET A 109 -11.30 31.95 19.41
#